data_AF-A0A4R8LIW5-F1
#
_entry.id   AF-A0A4R8LIW5-F1
#
_cell.length_a   1.000
_cell.length_b   1.000
_cell.length_c   1.000
_cell.angle_alpha   90.00
_cell.angle_beta   90.00
_cell.angle_gamma   90.00
#
_symmetry.space_group_name_H-M   'P 1'
#
loop_
_entity.id
_entity.type
_entity.pdbx_description
1 polymer ?
#
loop_
_entity_poly.entity_id
_entity_poly.type
_entity_poly.pdbx_seq_one_letter_code
_entity_poly.pdbx_strand_id
1 'polypeptide(L)'
;MSELQVSHCSLKSHPICLDKVGFTTPMSHIVTKSDAPEAHETFEWINKVISLAKRFIDGTYHERIVYKQWYLEEFVYRFNRTIFGNRLLDRLLLACVQAEPPPNV
;
A
#
# COMPACT_ATOMS: atom_id res chain seq x y z
N MET A 1 -13.08 -12.97 -34.83
CA MET A 1 -11.93 -12.23 -35.40
C MET A 1 -12.27 -10.76 -35.26
N SER A 2 -11.82 -10.15 -34.16
CA SER A 2 -10.72 -9.15 -34.10
C SER A 2 -11.32 -7.74 -34.26
N GLU A 3 -11.19 -6.74 -33.39
CA GLU A 3 -10.27 -6.42 -32.29
C GLU A 3 -11.01 -5.49 -31.30
N LEU A 4 -10.78 -5.65 -30.00
CA LEU A 4 -11.12 -4.67 -28.98
C LEU A 4 -10.09 -3.54 -29.04
N GLN A 5 -10.51 -2.34 -29.44
CA GLN A 5 -9.70 -1.13 -29.35
C GLN A 5 -9.52 -0.74 -27.88
N VAL A 6 -8.37 -1.08 -27.31
CA VAL A 6 -7.87 -0.52 -26.05
C VAL A 6 -7.30 0.86 -26.38
N SER A 7 -8.13 1.89 -26.20
CA SER A 7 -7.71 3.29 -26.30
C SER A 7 -6.78 3.64 -25.13
N HIS A 8 -5.48 3.54 -25.37
CA HIS A 8 -4.43 4.46 -24.93
C HIS A 8 -4.69 5.24 -23.61
N CYS A 9 -4.58 4.57 -22.46
CA CYS A 9 -4.36 5.27 -21.18
C CYS A 9 -2.84 5.31 -20.91
N SER A 10 -2.23 6.40 -21.35
CA SER A 10 -0.82 6.71 -21.17
C SER A 10 -0.47 6.79 -19.68
N LEU A 11 0.06 5.70 -19.10
CA LEU A 11 0.74 5.73 -17.80
C LEU A 11 2.04 6.56 -17.94
N LYS A 12 1.91 7.88 -17.90
CA LYS A 12 3.02 8.75 -17.49
C LYS A 12 3.14 8.57 -15.99
N SER A 13 4.12 7.79 -15.56
CA SER A 13 4.65 7.83 -14.20
C SER A 13 5.21 9.23 -13.97
N HIS A 14 4.35 10.16 -13.58
CA HIS A 14 4.79 11.44 -13.05
C HIS A 14 5.29 11.24 -11.63
N PRO A 15 6.43 11.89 -11.31
CA PRO A 15 7.17 11.63 -10.09
C PRO A 15 6.27 11.92 -8.90
N ILE A 16 6.45 11.11 -7.87
CA ILE A 16 6.06 11.36 -6.48
C ILE A 16 6.01 12.87 -6.27
N CYS A 17 4.79 13.42 -6.19
CA CYS A 17 4.58 14.81 -5.81
C CYS A 17 5.07 14.94 -4.37
N LEU A 18 6.36 15.25 -4.23
CA LEU A 18 6.91 15.89 -3.05
C LEU A 18 6.32 17.30 -3.08
N ASP A 19 5.11 17.43 -2.52
CA ASP A 19 4.58 18.72 -2.16
C ASP A 19 5.60 19.38 -1.25
N LYS A 20 6.00 20.61 -1.61
CA LYS A 20 6.92 21.45 -0.86
C LYS A 20 6.29 21.84 0.47
N VAL A 21 6.26 20.93 1.43
CA VAL A 21 5.93 21.22 2.82
C VAL A 21 7.01 20.60 3.65
N GLY A 22 7.76 21.48 4.31
CA GLY A 22 8.86 21.13 5.19
C GLY A 22 8.47 20.03 6.16
N PHE A 23 9.44 19.17 6.38
CA PHE A 23 9.59 18.23 7.49
C PHE A 23 9.21 18.87 8.84
N THR A 24 7.92 18.91 9.22
CA THR A 24 7.40 19.08 10.62
C THR A 24 5.85 19.03 10.72
N THR A 25 5.12 18.30 9.89
CA THR A 25 3.68 18.06 10.13
C THR A 25 3.46 16.60 10.51
N PRO A 26 2.81 16.27 11.64
CA PRO A 26 2.36 14.90 11.85
C PRO A 26 1.42 14.59 10.68
N MET A 27 1.73 13.55 9.89
CA MET A 27 0.91 13.15 8.75
C MET A 27 -0.55 13.06 9.21
N SER A 28 -1.35 14.06 8.85
CA SER A 28 -2.74 14.14 9.28
C SER A 28 -3.51 13.11 8.47
N HIS A 29 -4.10 12.14 9.16
CA HIS A 29 -4.86 11.08 8.52
C HIS A 29 -6.16 11.67 7.95
N ILE A 30 -6.21 11.93 6.65
CA ILE A 30 -7.41 12.41 5.96
C ILE A 30 -8.34 11.22 5.71
N VAL A 31 -9.50 11.21 6.36
CA VAL A 31 -10.56 10.21 6.14
C VAL A 31 -11.57 10.77 5.15
N THR A 32 -11.56 10.24 3.93
CA THR A 32 -12.60 10.54 2.94
C THR A 32 -13.58 9.39 2.87
N LYS A 33 -14.86 9.66 3.16
CA LYS A 33 -15.95 8.70 2.95
C LYS A 33 -16.47 8.86 1.52
N SER A 34 -16.72 7.76 0.84
CA SER A 34 -17.41 7.76 -0.45
C SER A 34 -18.92 7.61 -0.22
N ASP A 35 -19.71 8.56 -0.70
CA ASP A 35 -21.18 8.50 -0.66
C ASP A 35 -21.79 7.84 -1.92
N ALA A 36 -20.94 7.35 -2.83
CA ALA A 36 -21.38 6.73 -4.07
C ALA A 36 -22.04 5.35 -3.82
N PRO A 37 -23.17 5.03 -4.47
CA PRO A 37 -23.87 3.76 -4.27
C PRO A 37 -23.03 2.54 -4.74
N GLU A 38 -22.15 2.74 -5.71
CA GLU A 38 -21.26 1.70 -6.29
C GLU A 38 -20.00 1.44 -5.44
N ALA A 39 -19.79 2.19 -4.37
CA ALA A 39 -18.61 2.06 -3.51
C ALA A 39 -18.51 0.66 -2.88
N HIS A 40 -19.65 0.06 -2.55
CA HIS A 40 -19.71 -1.30 -1.99
C HIS A 40 -19.10 -2.33 -2.96
N GLU A 41 -19.40 -2.22 -4.25
CA GLU A 41 -18.93 -3.18 -5.26
C GLU A 41 -17.45 -2.95 -5.56
N THR A 42 -17.06 -1.68 -5.71
CA THR A 42 -15.67 -1.29 -6.02
C THR A 42 -14.69 -1.64 -4.89
N PHE A 43 -15.14 -1.57 -3.64
CA PHE A 43 -14.29 -1.79 -2.45
C PHE A 43 -14.52 -3.13 -1.76
N GLU A 44 -15.10 -4.13 -2.44
CA GLU A 44 -15.32 -5.46 -1.87
C GLU A 44 -14.02 -6.09 -1.35
N TRP A 45 -12.91 -5.94 -2.09
CA TRP A 45 -11.60 -6.43 -1.67
C TRP A 45 -11.06 -5.69 -0.42
N ILE A 46 -11.34 -4.39 -0.29
CA ILE A 46 -10.94 -3.60 0.88
C ILE A 46 -11.67 -4.12 2.12
N ASN A 47 -12.98 -4.38 2.00
CA ASN A 47 -13.76 -4.96 3.10
C ASN A 47 -13.21 -6.33 3.53
N LYS A 48 -12.75 -7.16 2.59
CA LYS A 48 -12.06 -8.43 2.89
C LYS A 48 -10.73 -8.21 3.60
N VAL A 49 -9.91 -7.26 3.15
CA VAL A 49 -8.62 -6.91 3.78
C VAL A 49 -8.83 -6.39 5.20
N ILE A 50 -9.81 -5.50 5.41
CA ILE A 50 -10.17 -4.99 6.75
C ILE A 50 -10.62 -6.14 7.66
N SER A 51 -11.44 -7.06 7.15
CA SER A 51 -11.90 -8.22 7.92
C SER A 51 -10.75 -9.15 8.30
N LEU A 52 -9.78 -9.34 7.41
CA LEU A 52 -8.57 -10.11 7.69
C LEU A 52 -7.68 -9.42 8.73
N ALA A 53 -7.51 -8.10 8.64
CA ALA A 53 -6.74 -7.32 9.61
C ALA A 53 -7.33 -7.43 11.01
N LYS A 54 -8.67 -7.33 11.14
CA LYS A 54 -9.38 -7.52 12.42
C LYS A 54 -9.08 -8.92 13.00
N ARG A 55 -9.28 -9.96 12.20
CA ARG A 55 -9.02 -11.35 12.63
C ARG A 55 -7.56 -11.59 13.01
N PHE A 56 -6.62 -10.95 12.32
CA PHE A 56 -5.19 -11.02 12.63
C PHE A 56 -4.88 -10.39 13.99
N ILE A 57 -5.40 -9.19 14.25
CA ILE A 57 -5.19 -8.45 15.50
C ILE A 57 -5.84 -9.23 16.66
N ASP A 58 -7.10 -9.64 16.50
CA ASP A 58 -7.85 -10.36 17.54
C ASP A 58 -7.22 -11.73 17.86
N GLY A 59 -6.72 -12.43 16.83
CA GLY A 59 -6.12 -13.75 16.98
C GLY A 59 -4.69 -13.75 17.49
N THR A 60 -3.88 -12.73 17.19
CA THR A 60 -2.46 -12.68 17.57
C THR A 60 -2.22 -11.92 18.86
N TYR A 61 -2.96 -10.82 19.06
CA TYR A 61 -2.72 -9.87 20.14
C TYR A 61 -3.74 -9.94 21.27
N HIS A 62 -4.75 -10.82 21.18
CA HIS A 62 -5.75 -11.14 22.20
C HIS A 62 -6.04 -9.95 23.14
N GLU A 63 -6.84 -9.01 22.64
CA GLU A 63 -7.35 -7.83 23.38
C GLU A 63 -6.31 -6.80 23.85
N ARG A 64 -5.02 -6.92 23.50
CA ARG A 64 -4.01 -5.91 23.89
C ARG A 64 -4.01 -4.73 22.93
N ILE A 65 -4.74 -3.67 23.28
CA ILE A 65 -4.88 -2.44 22.48
C ILE A 65 -3.66 -1.49 22.60
N VAL A 66 -2.56 -1.93 23.21
CA VAL A 66 -1.44 -1.04 23.61
C VAL A 66 -0.75 -0.38 22.41
N TYR A 67 -0.56 -1.10 21.29
CA TYR A 67 0.22 -0.60 20.14
C TYR A 67 -0.52 -0.75 18.80
N LYS A 68 -1.71 -0.12 18.67
CA LYS A 68 -2.57 -0.20 17.47
C LYS A 68 -1.81 0.06 16.15
N GLN A 69 -0.97 1.09 16.12
CA GLN A 69 -0.25 1.50 14.91
C GLN A 69 0.79 0.45 14.49
N TRP A 70 1.57 -0.06 15.44
CA TRP A 70 2.58 -1.10 15.18
C TRP A 70 1.95 -2.42 14.70
N TYR A 71 0.77 -2.78 15.21
CA TYR A 71 0.07 -3.98 14.74
C TYR A 71 -0.40 -3.84 13.29
N LEU A 72 -0.83 -2.64 12.89
CA LEU A 72 -1.20 -2.36 11.50
C LEU A 72 0.03 -2.41 10.59
N GLU A 73 1.17 -1.88 11.04
CA GLU A 73 2.44 -1.95 10.30
C GLU A 73 2.89 -3.40 10.10
N GLU A 74 2.82 -4.23 11.15
CA GLU A 74 3.14 -5.65 11.04
C GLU A 74 2.16 -6.39 10.12
N PHE A 75 0.86 -6.10 10.21
CA PHE A 75 -0.14 -6.65 9.32
C PHE A 75 0.19 -6.32 7.85
N VAL A 76 0.47 -5.05 7.54
CA VAL A 76 0.84 -4.61 6.19
C VAL A 76 2.10 -5.32 5.70
N TYR A 77 3.12 -5.46 6.56
CA TYR A 77 4.33 -6.20 6.23
C TYR A 77 4.03 -7.66 5.86
N ARG A 78 3.25 -8.38 6.68
CA ARG A 78 2.85 -9.77 6.45
C ARG A 78 1.99 -9.93 5.20
N PHE A 79 1.03 -9.02 5.01
CA PHE A 79 0.13 -9.01 3.86
C PHE A 79 0.91 -8.82 2.56
N ASN A 80 1.79 -7.82 2.52
CA ASN A 80 2.65 -7.57 1.37
C ASN A 80 3.56 -8.77 1.08
N ARG A 81 4.22 -9.33 2.10
CA ARG A 81 5.12 -10.48 1.91
C ARG A 81 4.42 -11.72 1.33
N THR A 82 3.18 -11.99 1.74
CA THR A 82 2.43 -13.16 1.27
C THR A 82 2.14 -13.09 -0.23
N ILE A 83 1.86 -11.89 -0.74
CA ILE A 83 1.61 -11.66 -2.18
C ILE A 83 2.91 -11.67 -2.98
N PHE A 84 4.03 -11.24 -2.38
CA PHE A 84 5.31 -11.14 -3.09
C PHE A 84 6.07 -12.48 -3.20
N GLY A 85 5.85 -13.46 -2.33
CA GLY A 85 6.46 -14.78 -2.41
C GLY A 85 7.99 -14.73 -2.66
N ASN A 86 8.47 -15.47 -3.66
CA ASN A 86 9.89 -15.50 -4.05
C ASN A 86 10.38 -14.22 -4.76
N ARG A 87 9.46 -13.34 -5.21
CA ARG A 87 9.80 -12.12 -5.97
C ARG A 87 10.40 -11.01 -5.11
N LEU A 88 10.45 -11.20 -3.79
CA LEU A 88 11.06 -10.23 -2.88
C LEU A 88 12.56 -10.04 -3.20
N LEU A 89 13.26 -11.14 -3.52
CA LEU A 89 14.68 -11.10 -3.88
C LEU A 89 14.90 -10.39 -5.23
N ASP A 90 14.06 -10.68 -6.22
CA ASP A 90 14.16 -10.04 -7.55
C ASP A 90 13.99 -8.51 -7.45
N ARG A 91 13.06 -8.05 -6.60
CA ARG A 91 12.83 -6.61 -6.38
C ARG A 91 13.97 -5.97 -5.61
N LEU A 92 14.56 -6.68 -4.66
CA LEU A 92 15.75 -6.19 -3.94
C LEU A 92 16.94 -6.07 -4.90
N LEU A 93 17.19 -7.09 -5.71
CA LEU A 93 18.22 -7.06 -6.75
C LEU A 93 18.01 -5.90 -7.72
N LEU A 94 16.77 -5.70 -8.18
CA LEU A 94 16.42 -4.57 -9.04
C LEU A 94 16.71 -3.23 -8.34
N ALA A 95 16.33 -3.08 -7.07
CA ALA A 95 16.61 -1.88 -6.29
C ALA A 95 18.11 -1.63 -6.12
N CYS A 96 18.91 -2.67 -5.91
CA CYS A 96 20.37 -2.56 -5.83
C CYS A 96 20.98 -2.14 -7.18
N VAL A 97 20.48 -2.67 -8.29
CA VAL A 97 20.93 -2.26 -9.64
C VAL A 97 20.52 -0.82 -9.96
N GLN A 98 19.35 -0.38 -9.46
CA GLN A 98 18.83 0.97 -9.64
C GLN A 98 19.39 1.98 -8.63
N ALA A 99 20.11 1.53 -7.60
CA ALA A 99 20.66 2.40 -6.59
C ALA A 99 21.79 3.22 -7.20
N GLU A 100 21.56 4.52 -7.35
CA GLU A 100 22.61 5.45 -7.74
C GLU A 100 23.61 5.56 -6.57
N PRO A 101 24.93 5.58 -6.84
CA PRO A 101 25.91 5.76 -5.79
C PRO A 101 25.61 7.05 -5.02
N PRO A 102 25.72 7.05 -3.68
CA PRO A 102 25.50 8.25 -2.89
C PRO A 102 26.45 9.35 -3.39
N PRO A 103 25.99 10.61 -3.45
CA PRO A 103 26.85 11.71 -3.86
C PRO A 103 28.08 11.74 -2.95
N ASN A 104 29.24 11.89 -3.57
CA ASN A 104 30.53 12.01 -2.92
C ASN A 104 30.49 13.17 -1.91
N VAL A 105 30.50 12.81 -0.61
CA VAL A 105 30.67 13.72 0.53
C VAL A 105 32.12 14.15 0.63
#